data_AF-A0A5E4FAR5-F1
#
_entry.id   AF-A0A5E4FAR5-F1
#
_cell.length_a   1.000
_cell.length_b   1.000
_cell.length_c   1.000
_cell.angle_alpha   90.00
_cell.angle_beta   90.00
_cell.angle_gamma   90.00
#
_symmetry.space_group_name_H-M   'P 1'
#
loop_
_entity.id
_entity.type
_entity.pdbx_description
1 polymer ?
#
loop_
_entity_poly.entity_id
_entity_poly.type
_entity_poly.pdbx_seq_one_letter_code
_entity_poly.pdbx_strand_id
1 'polypeptide(L)'
;MKQLRMELEKERNQSGNVHRKLQEQQKLNEAIQEELKFLKLDREKTSIEISKISNVLKEKMSEINRLQMELNRQEDENADDVAGGLKRLIATLEKENSSLKIEKNELEVALKASRTATERNSLDASESLNKHPTHLNEPVDSSESFPGKEEMEKSLQKFDKDLKEMRLERDKALQELSRLKQHLLEKESEESEKMDEDSKVIEELRESNEYRRAQILHLEKALKQAIAKQDEVKMINNNEFQKSKELIDDLNKRLESCMNTIDAKNVELLNLQTALGQYYAEIEAKEHLEGDLARAREELAKLYQLLKDADHQAEASKREKEEILSKLSQAEKIVVDWKNRVNKLEEDNAKLRRAVEQSMTRLNRMSIDSDYLVDRRIVIKLLVTYFQRNYSKEVLDLMARMLGFSDEDKQRIGASQGAGKGVVRGVFGLPGRLVGGILGGGSAGASANAASENHSFADLWVDFLLKETEERERRESADDSGRSQEDSHKTPTSAQAVPMEPDHRTSTSGTELGFSRLNLSPIQNTSPLPFRSNFRSEHSDSEFSTVPLTSAESNPYASRLLPRY
;
A
#
# COMPACT_ATOMS: atom_id res chain seq x y z
N MET A 1 -49.35 -8.72 30.43
CA MET A 1 -50.07 -7.44 30.24
C MET A 1 -49.28 -6.21 30.67
N LYS A 2 -49.06 -5.89 31.96
CA LYS A 2 -48.38 -4.63 32.36
C LYS A 2 -47.01 -4.44 31.70
N GLN A 3 -46.15 -5.45 31.73
CA GLN A 3 -44.81 -5.42 31.14
C GLN A 3 -44.83 -5.13 29.62
N LEU A 4 -45.68 -5.80 28.86
CA LEU A 4 -45.88 -5.53 27.41
C LEU A 4 -46.29 -4.08 27.12
N ARG A 5 -47.01 -3.39 28.03
CA ARG A 5 -47.33 -1.96 27.86
C ARG A 5 -46.11 -1.07 28.10
N MET A 6 -45.22 -1.43 29.03
CA MET A 6 -43.98 -0.69 29.26
C MET A 6 -43.01 -0.87 28.08
N GLU A 7 -42.90 -2.09 27.55
CA GLU A 7 -42.09 -2.37 26.36
C GLU A 7 -42.63 -1.62 25.13
N LEU A 8 -43.96 -1.66 24.89
CA LEU A 8 -44.59 -0.90 23.79
C LEU A 8 -44.33 0.62 23.90
N GLU A 9 -44.38 1.17 25.12
CA GLU A 9 -44.13 2.60 25.35
C GLU A 9 -42.64 2.94 25.17
N LYS A 10 -41.74 2.08 25.63
CA LYS A 10 -40.29 2.19 25.38
C LYS A 10 -39.96 2.12 23.89
N GLU A 11 -40.59 1.24 23.12
CA GLU A 11 -40.43 1.17 21.66
C GLU A 11 -41.02 2.40 20.94
N ARG A 12 -42.15 2.94 21.39
CA ARG A 12 -42.69 4.21 20.89
C ARG A 12 -41.73 5.38 21.11
N ASN A 13 -41.14 5.48 22.29
CA ASN A 13 -40.19 6.54 22.61
C ASN A 13 -38.85 6.37 21.86
N GLN A 14 -38.38 5.15 21.62
CA GLN A 14 -37.24 4.89 20.72
C GLN A 14 -37.56 5.26 19.28
N SER A 15 -38.72 4.86 18.75
CA SER A 15 -39.17 5.19 17.40
C SER A 15 -39.29 6.71 17.19
N GLY A 16 -39.85 7.44 18.16
CA GLY A 16 -39.89 8.91 18.15
C GLY A 16 -38.50 9.58 18.20
N ASN A 17 -37.53 8.98 18.88
CA ASN A 17 -36.13 9.44 18.89
C ASN A 17 -35.46 9.21 17.53
N VAL A 18 -35.62 8.02 16.94
CA VAL A 18 -35.11 7.69 15.59
C VAL A 18 -35.73 8.60 14.53
N HIS A 19 -37.04 8.85 14.58
CA HIS A 19 -37.72 9.74 13.64
C HIS A 19 -37.22 11.19 13.74
N ARG A 20 -36.98 11.70 14.96
CA ARG A 20 -36.39 13.03 15.17
C ARG A 20 -34.98 13.11 14.59
N LYS A 21 -34.12 12.13 14.88
CA LYS A 21 -32.76 12.05 14.33
C LYS A 21 -32.77 11.98 12.80
N LEU A 22 -33.69 11.24 12.20
CA LEU A 22 -33.84 11.19 10.75
C LEU A 22 -34.22 12.56 10.17
N GLN A 23 -35.13 13.29 10.81
CA GLN A 23 -35.50 14.65 10.40
C GLN A 23 -34.35 15.66 10.57
N GLU A 24 -33.56 15.53 11.63
CA GLU A 24 -32.35 16.35 11.86
C GLU A 24 -31.28 16.06 10.78
N GLN A 25 -31.06 14.79 10.43
CA GLN A 25 -30.14 14.39 9.36
C GLN A 25 -30.63 14.82 7.96
N GLN A 26 -31.94 14.81 7.71
CA GLN A 26 -32.52 15.35 6.47
C GLN A 26 -32.21 16.84 6.31
N LYS A 27 -32.45 17.65 7.34
CA LYS A 27 -32.12 19.09 7.34
C LYS A 27 -30.63 19.36 7.18
N LEU A 28 -29.77 18.53 7.79
CA LEU A 28 -28.32 18.64 7.64
C LEU A 28 -27.88 18.33 6.20
N ASN A 29 -28.45 17.29 5.59
CA ASN A 29 -28.22 16.93 4.18
C ASN A 29 -28.72 18.02 3.22
N GLU A 30 -29.89 18.62 3.49
CA GLU A 30 -30.41 19.78 2.74
C GLU A 30 -29.44 20.96 2.79
N ALA A 31 -28.97 21.34 3.99
CA ALA A 31 -28.00 22.42 4.18
C ALA A 31 -26.66 22.14 3.46
N ILE A 32 -26.12 20.91 3.57
CA ILE A 32 -24.90 20.49 2.86
C ILE A 32 -25.10 20.56 1.33
N GLN A 33 -26.28 20.22 0.81
CA GLN A 33 -26.58 20.35 -0.61
C GLN A 33 -26.71 21.81 -1.07
N GLU A 34 -27.12 22.74 -0.20
CA GLU A 34 -27.12 24.18 -0.50
C GLU A 34 -25.70 24.77 -0.47
N GLU A 35 -24.89 24.41 0.53
CA GLU A 35 -23.48 24.79 0.60
C GLU A 35 -22.69 24.26 -0.61
N LEU A 36 -22.91 23.00 -1.02
CA LEU A 36 -22.30 22.42 -2.22
C LEU A 36 -22.71 23.16 -3.51
N LYS A 37 -23.97 23.59 -3.64
CA LYS A 37 -24.41 24.44 -4.76
C LYS A 37 -23.71 25.80 -4.74
N PHE A 38 -23.57 26.42 -3.57
CA PHE A 38 -22.89 27.71 -3.42
C PHE A 38 -21.40 27.61 -3.77
N LEU A 39 -20.69 26.63 -3.20
CA LEU A 39 -19.27 26.36 -3.49
C LEU A 39 -19.04 26.03 -4.97
N LYS A 40 -19.98 25.32 -5.62
CA LYS A 40 -19.92 25.07 -7.07
C LYS A 40 -20.01 26.36 -7.87
N LEU A 41 -20.92 27.27 -7.51
CA LEU A 41 -21.09 28.57 -8.19
C LEU A 41 -19.87 29.48 -7.98
N ASP A 42 -19.30 29.53 -6.78
CA ASP A 42 -18.08 30.34 -6.53
C ASP A 42 -16.85 29.76 -7.24
N ARG A 43 -16.73 28.42 -7.32
CA ARG A 43 -15.72 27.75 -8.16
C ARG A 43 -15.89 28.06 -9.66
N GLU A 44 -17.12 28.18 -10.15
CA GLU A 44 -17.40 28.56 -11.55
C GLU A 44 -17.08 30.05 -11.79
N LYS A 45 -17.40 30.93 -10.84
CA LYS A 45 -17.03 32.35 -10.86
C LYS A 45 -15.50 32.56 -10.83
N THR A 46 -14.79 31.92 -9.91
CA THR A 46 -13.32 32.01 -9.80
C THR A 46 -12.62 31.43 -11.03
N SER A 47 -13.15 30.35 -11.62
CA SER A 47 -12.69 29.84 -12.93
C SER A 47 -12.83 30.88 -14.05
N ILE A 48 -13.95 31.61 -14.10
CA ILE A 48 -14.14 32.73 -15.04
C ILE A 48 -13.13 33.86 -14.78
N GLU A 49 -12.83 34.20 -13.53
CA GLU A 49 -11.86 35.23 -13.16
C GLU A 49 -10.42 34.81 -13.53
N ILE A 50 -10.03 33.57 -13.26
CA ILE A 50 -8.75 32.98 -13.70
C ILE A 50 -8.64 33.00 -15.24
N SER A 51 -9.72 32.69 -15.96
CA SER A 51 -9.70 32.73 -17.44
C SER A 51 -9.47 34.15 -17.99
N LYS A 52 -10.02 35.18 -17.33
CA LYS A 52 -9.76 36.60 -17.67
C LYS A 52 -8.31 36.98 -17.39
N ILE A 53 -7.78 36.61 -16.22
CA ILE A 53 -6.37 36.89 -15.84
C ILE A 53 -5.41 36.22 -16.83
N SER A 54 -5.67 34.97 -17.22
CA SER A 54 -4.87 34.24 -18.21
C SER A 54 -4.87 34.93 -19.59
N ASN A 55 -6.02 35.44 -20.03
CA ASN A 55 -6.12 36.20 -21.28
C ASN A 55 -5.34 37.53 -21.22
N VAL A 56 -5.47 38.30 -20.13
CA VAL A 56 -4.71 39.54 -19.93
C VAL A 56 -3.20 39.27 -19.85
N LEU A 57 -2.78 38.19 -19.19
CA LEU A 57 -1.38 37.78 -19.14
C LEU A 57 -0.83 37.45 -20.53
N LYS A 58 -1.61 36.73 -21.36
CA LYS A 58 -1.26 36.42 -22.75
C LYS A 58 -1.17 37.67 -23.63
N GLU A 59 -2.07 38.63 -23.44
CA GLU A 59 -2.03 39.94 -24.11
C GLU A 59 -0.76 40.71 -23.71
N LYS A 60 -0.45 40.82 -22.42
CA LYS A 60 0.76 41.51 -21.95
C LYS A 60 2.06 40.82 -22.36
N MET A 61 2.09 39.49 -22.40
CA MET A 61 3.23 38.74 -22.95
C MET A 61 3.43 39.00 -24.45
N SER A 62 2.33 39.13 -25.20
CA SER A 62 2.38 39.49 -26.63
C SER A 62 2.89 40.93 -26.84
N GLU A 63 2.46 41.87 -25.99
CA GLU A 63 2.92 43.26 -26.01
C GLU A 63 4.39 43.41 -25.59
N ILE A 64 4.85 42.65 -24.59
CA ILE A 64 6.28 42.57 -24.20
C ILE A 64 7.11 42.09 -25.39
N ASN A 65 6.71 40.99 -26.05
CA ASN A 65 7.41 40.48 -27.23
C ASN A 65 7.43 41.51 -28.38
N ARG A 66 6.34 42.27 -28.58
CA ARG A 66 6.27 43.36 -29.56
C ARG A 66 7.24 44.50 -29.24
N LEU A 67 7.27 44.94 -27.99
CA LEU A 67 8.17 46.00 -27.52
C LEU A 67 9.64 45.56 -27.56
N GLN A 68 9.92 44.29 -27.31
CA GLN A 68 11.27 43.74 -27.36
C GLN A 68 11.81 43.60 -28.80
N MET A 69 10.96 43.24 -29.77
CA MET A 69 11.32 43.33 -31.20
C MET A 69 11.56 44.78 -31.65
N GLU A 70 10.73 45.72 -31.19
CA GLU A 70 10.88 47.15 -31.50
C GLU A 70 12.14 47.77 -30.87
N LEU A 71 12.51 47.34 -29.65
CA LEU A 71 13.76 47.75 -29.00
C LEU A 71 14.98 47.28 -29.80
N ASN A 72 15.03 45.99 -30.18
CA ASN A 72 16.12 45.46 -31.00
C ASN A 72 16.22 46.20 -32.34
N ARG A 73 15.09 46.50 -32.99
CA ARG A 73 15.04 47.28 -34.25
C ARG A 73 15.67 48.66 -34.07
N GLN A 74 15.36 49.35 -32.96
CA GLN A 74 15.95 50.64 -32.65
C GLN A 74 17.45 50.53 -32.28
N GLU A 75 17.88 49.46 -31.62
CA GLU A 75 19.29 49.26 -31.28
C GLU A 75 20.14 49.04 -32.54
N ASP A 76 19.68 48.22 -33.49
CA ASP A 76 20.32 48.04 -34.81
C ASP A 76 20.34 49.34 -35.63
N GLU A 77 19.24 50.08 -35.71
CA GLU A 77 19.15 51.35 -36.48
C GLU A 77 20.04 52.45 -35.89
N ASN A 78 20.10 52.58 -34.56
CA ASN A 78 21.02 53.52 -33.91
C ASN A 78 22.48 53.09 -34.08
N ALA A 79 22.79 51.79 -34.04
CA ALA A 79 24.15 51.29 -34.24
C ALA A 79 24.66 51.60 -35.66
N ASP A 80 23.84 51.42 -36.70
CA ASP A 80 24.30 51.67 -38.08
C ASP A 80 24.38 53.17 -38.44
N ASP A 81 23.50 54.07 -37.93
CA ASP A 81 23.71 55.51 -38.15
C ASP A 81 24.89 56.08 -37.33
N VAL A 82 25.16 55.58 -36.12
CA VAL A 82 26.39 55.93 -35.38
C VAL A 82 27.63 55.43 -36.13
N ALA A 83 27.61 54.19 -36.65
CA ALA A 83 28.70 53.66 -37.47
C ALA A 83 28.84 54.44 -38.80
N GLY A 84 27.74 54.84 -39.43
CA GLY A 84 27.71 55.69 -40.63
C GLY A 84 28.21 57.10 -40.36
N GLY A 85 27.86 57.69 -39.21
CA GLY A 85 28.37 58.97 -38.71
C GLY A 85 29.89 58.94 -38.52
N LEU A 86 30.40 57.91 -37.85
CA LEU A 86 31.84 57.70 -37.67
C LEU A 86 32.56 57.49 -39.01
N LYS A 87 32.03 56.65 -39.93
CA LYS A 87 32.59 56.48 -41.28
C LYS A 87 32.64 57.80 -42.06
N ARG A 88 31.57 58.62 -42.00
CA ARG A 88 31.52 59.96 -42.63
C ARG A 88 32.59 60.89 -42.03
N LEU A 89 32.72 60.92 -40.70
CA LEU A 89 33.70 61.74 -39.99
C LEU A 89 35.14 61.34 -40.31
N ILE A 90 35.43 60.03 -40.35
CA ILE A 90 36.74 59.48 -40.75
C ILE A 90 37.07 59.93 -42.18
N ALA A 91 36.14 59.77 -43.14
CA ALA A 91 36.36 60.18 -44.52
C ALA A 91 36.61 61.70 -44.68
N THR A 92 35.96 62.55 -43.87
CA THR A 92 36.29 63.99 -43.83
C THR A 92 37.67 64.27 -43.25
N LEU A 93 38.05 63.60 -42.16
CA LEU A 93 39.37 63.76 -41.53
C LEU A 93 40.51 63.24 -42.42
N GLU A 94 40.31 62.12 -43.13
CA GLU A 94 41.26 61.61 -44.12
C GLU A 94 41.44 62.58 -45.28
N LYS A 95 40.34 63.16 -45.78
CA LYS A 95 40.38 64.21 -46.81
C LYS A 95 41.12 65.46 -46.32
N GLU A 96 40.79 65.95 -45.12
CA GLU A 96 41.41 67.14 -44.52
C GLU A 96 42.92 66.93 -44.29
N ASN A 97 43.31 65.78 -43.75
CA ASN A 97 44.71 65.37 -43.57
C ASN A 97 45.43 65.25 -44.93
N SER A 98 44.76 64.80 -46.00
CA SER A 98 45.33 64.82 -47.35
C SER A 98 45.58 66.23 -47.88
N SER A 99 44.67 67.19 -47.66
CA SER A 99 44.86 68.60 -48.06
C SER A 99 45.94 69.29 -47.24
N LEU A 100 45.94 69.13 -45.91
CA LEU A 100 46.99 69.67 -45.03
C LEU A 100 48.38 69.12 -45.38
N LYS A 101 48.45 67.87 -45.87
CA LYS A 101 49.69 67.26 -46.36
C LYS A 101 50.14 67.81 -47.71
N ILE A 102 49.22 68.24 -48.58
CA ILE A 102 49.55 68.97 -49.82
C ILE A 102 50.02 70.38 -49.48
N GLU A 103 49.27 71.14 -48.69
CA GLU A 103 49.61 72.50 -48.24
C GLU A 103 50.97 72.52 -47.52
N LYS A 104 51.25 71.54 -46.65
CA LYS A 104 52.57 71.38 -46.03
C LYS A 104 53.69 71.21 -47.06
N ASN A 105 53.48 70.39 -48.10
CA ASN A 105 54.48 70.18 -49.14
C ASN A 105 54.72 71.46 -49.97
N GLU A 106 53.65 72.20 -50.28
CA GLU A 106 53.73 73.49 -50.98
C GLU A 106 54.46 74.54 -50.13
N LEU A 107 54.16 74.64 -48.83
CA LEU A 107 54.87 75.50 -47.89
C LEU A 107 56.34 75.09 -47.71
N GLU A 108 56.66 73.79 -47.72
CA GLU A 108 58.04 73.30 -47.66
C GLU A 108 58.82 73.65 -48.95
N VAL A 109 58.17 73.60 -50.12
CA VAL A 109 58.74 74.09 -51.38
C VAL A 109 58.93 75.61 -51.36
N ALA A 110 57.96 76.37 -50.84
CA ALA A 110 58.06 77.84 -50.69
C ALA A 110 59.18 78.24 -49.71
N LEU A 111 59.38 77.49 -48.62
CA LEU A 111 60.49 77.69 -47.68
C LEU A 111 61.86 77.37 -48.29
N LYS A 112 61.94 76.35 -49.15
CA LYS A 112 63.17 76.05 -49.92
C LYS A 112 63.44 77.16 -50.94
N ALA A 113 62.41 77.62 -51.65
CA ALA A 113 62.53 78.72 -52.60
C ALA A 113 62.99 80.03 -51.92
N SER A 114 62.35 80.43 -50.82
CA SER A 114 62.72 81.66 -50.09
C SER A 114 64.15 81.60 -49.55
N ARG A 115 64.58 80.44 -49.02
CA ARG A 115 65.97 80.22 -48.59
C ARG A 115 66.97 80.44 -49.74
N THR A 116 66.68 79.97 -50.95
CA THR A 116 67.51 80.22 -52.13
C THR A 116 67.39 81.65 -52.71
N ALA A 117 66.42 82.45 -52.27
CA ALA A 117 66.32 83.87 -52.59
C ALA A 117 67.13 84.73 -51.60
N THR A 118 67.10 84.40 -50.30
CA THR A 118 67.91 85.06 -49.26
C THR A 118 69.41 84.90 -49.52
N GLU A 119 69.86 83.78 -50.11
CA GLU A 119 71.26 83.54 -50.48
C GLU A 119 71.75 84.34 -51.71
N ARG A 120 70.90 85.13 -52.38
CA ARG A 120 71.29 85.93 -53.57
C ARG A 120 71.23 87.45 -53.38
N ASN A 121 70.45 87.95 -52.43
CA ASN A 121 70.14 89.38 -52.31
C ASN A 121 70.89 90.06 -51.15
N SER A 122 72.23 89.91 -51.11
CA SER A 122 73.08 90.48 -50.06
C SER A 122 74.34 91.18 -50.58
N LEU A 123 74.26 91.82 -51.76
CA LEU A 123 75.24 92.81 -52.20
C LEU A 123 74.62 93.87 -53.12
N ASP A 124 75.12 95.11 -52.97
CA ASP A 124 75.04 96.29 -53.86
C ASP A 124 74.06 97.46 -53.52
N ALA A 125 74.40 98.63 -54.08
CA ALA A 125 73.97 100.03 -53.89
C ALA A 125 72.51 100.32 -53.42
N SER A 126 72.18 101.35 -52.64
CA SER A 126 72.78 102.67 -52.29
C SER A 126 72.80 103.77 -53.38
N GLU A 127 71.75 104.60 -53.50
CA GLU A 127 71.93 106.06 -53.73
C GLU A 127 70.63 106.91 -53.67
N SER A 128 70.74 108.08 -52.99
CA SER A 128 70.15 109.39 -53.38
C SER A 128 68.59 109.53 -53.49
N LEU A 129 67.98 110.73 -53.59
CA LEU A 129 68.45 112.11 -53.41
C LEU A 129 67.28 112.95 -52.85
N ASN A 130 67.53 113.92 -51.96
CA ASN A 130 66.48 114.79 -51.41
C ASN A 130 66.81 116.29 -51.63
N LYS A 131 65.87 117.04 -52.22
CA LYS A 131 65.98 118.44 -52.71
C LYS A 131 64.55 119.02 -52.82
N HIS A 132 64.22 120.32 -52.65
CA HIS A 132 65.02 121.55 -52.45
C HIS A 132 64.21 122.61 -51.60
N PRO A 133 64.27 123.95 -51.81
CA PRO A 133 65.02 124.92 -51.01
C PRO A 133 64.19 125.92 -50.17
N THR A 134 64.84 126.69 -49.28
CA THR A 134 64.39 128.06 -48.96
C THR A 134 65.53 129.05 -48.61
N HIS A 135 65.55 130.17 -49.35
CA HIS A 135 65.88 131.56 -48.94
C HIS A 135 67.31 132.08 -48.59
N LEU A 136 67.57 133.29 -49.16
CA LEU A 136 68.35 134.45 -48.66
C LEU A 136 69.89 134.32 -48.52
N ASN A 137 70.72 135.30 -48.93
CA ASN A 137 70.53 136.76 -49.05
C ASN A 137 71.20 137.44 -50.28
N GLU A 138 70.91 138.73 -50.43
CA GLU A 138 71.68 139.90 -50.96
C GLU A 138 73.24 139.87 -50.86
N PRO A 139 74.02 140.86 -51.41
CA PRO A 139 73.64 142.17 -52.04
C PRO A 139 74.44 142.57 -53.34
N VAL A 140 74.24 143.83 -53.82
CA VAL A 140 75.21 144.72 -54.56
C VAL A 140 75.66 144.25 -55.98
N ASP A 141 75.65 145.03 -57.08
CA ASP A 141 75.48 146.49 -57.36
C ASP A 141 74.83 146.67 -58.78
N SER A 142 74.78 147.77 -59.56
CA SER A 142 75.40 149.12 -59.54
C SER A 142 74.65 150.20 -60.38
N SER A 143 74.76 151.46 -59.96
CA SER A 143 74.74 152.75 -60.72
C SER A 143 73.75 153.04 -61.88
N GLU A 144 72.83 153.97 -61.59
CA GLU A 144 72.42 155.16 -62.39
C GLU A 144 72.01 155.07 -63.89
N SER A 145 70.70 155.23 -64.14
CA SER A 145 70.16 156.44 -64.81
C SER A 145 68.65 156.58 -64.58
N PHE A 146 68.11 157.81 -64.56
CA PHE A 146 66.81 158.14 -63.93
C PHE A 146 65.64 158.26 -64.91
N PRO A 147 64.54 157.51 -64.70
CA PRO A 147 63.20 158.04 -64.95
C PRO A 147 62.15 157.55 -63.91
N GLY A 148 62.21 158.10 -62.68
CA GLY A 148 61.41 157.66 -61.52
C GLY A 148 59.89 157.93 -61.55
N LYS A 149 59.19 157.52 -62.62
CA LYS A 149 57.72 157.53 -62.70
C LYS A 149 57.15 156.21 -63.26
N GLU A 150 57.74 155.69 -64.33
CA GLU A 150 57.25 154.46 -64.97
C GLU A 150 57.48 153.21 -64.08
N GLU A 151 58.57 153.20 -63.29
CA GLU A 151 58.85 152.15 -62.31
C GLU A 151 57.94 152.21 -61.09
N MET A 152 57.54 153.43 -60.67
CA MET A 152 56.54 153.63 -59.62
C MET A 152 55.17 153.10 -60.08
N GLU A 153 54.80 153.36 -61.33
CA GLU A 153 53.55 152.89 -61.93
C GLU A 153 53.56 151.36 -62.15
N LYS A 154 54.66 150.78 -62.63
CA LYS A 154 54.86 149.32 -62.68
C LYS A 154 54.81 148.67 -61.30
N SER A 155 55.37 149.32 -60.27
CA SER A 155 55.31 148.86 -58.88
C SER A 155 53.89 148.93 -58.32
N LEU A 156 53.14 150.00 -58.61
CA LEU A 156 51.73 150.15 -58.24
C LEU A 156 50.84 149.09 -58.93
N GLN A 157 51.05 148.83 -60.22
CA GLN A 157 50.36 147.76 -60.95
C GLN A 157 50.73 146.37 -60.40
N LYS A 158 52.00 146.17 -60.02
CA LYS A 158 52.42 144.94 -59.32
C LYS A 158 51.70 144.81 -57.97
N PHE A 159 51.74 145.82 -57.11
CA PHE A 159 51.06 145.76 -55.81
C PHE A 159 49.54 145.57 -55.95
N ASP A 160 48.87 146.21 -56.90
CA ASP A 160 47.44 146.00 -57.17
C ASP A 160 47.17 144.56 -57.67
N LYS A 161 48.05 144.00 -58.52
CA LYS A 161 47.99 142.59 -58.93
C LYS A 161 48.20 141.65 -57.73
N ASP A 162 49.25 141.84 -56.95
CA ASP A 162 49.59 141.02 -55.78
C ASP A 162 48.45 141.08 -54.73
N LEU A 163 47.79 142.24 -54.55
CA LEU A 163 46.64 142.42 -53.66
C LEU A 163 45.36 141.78 -54.24
N LYS A 164 45.19 141.72 -55.56
CA LYS A 164 44.11 140.95 -56.21
C LYS A 164 44.34 139.44 -56.08
N GLU A 165 45.56 138.96 -56.29
CA GLU A 165 45.93 137.55 -56.12
C GLU A 165 45.76 137.14 -54.64
N MET A 166 46.21 137.96 -53.68
CA MET A 166 45.98 137.75 -52.24
C MET A 166 44.48 137.73 -51.87
N ARG A 167 43.63 138.55 -52.51
CA ARG A 167 42.17 138.48 -52.31
C ARG A 167 41.59 137.18 -52.85
N LEU A 168 41.97 136.76 -54.05
CA LEU A 168 41.54 135.49 -54.63
C LEU A 168 42.02 134.29 -53.80
N GLU A 169 43.23 134.35 -53.26
CA GLU A 169 43.80 133.30 -52.39
C GLU A 169 43.09 133.24 -51.03
N ARG A 170 42.80 134.40 -50.41
CA ARG A 170 41.93 134.50 -49.24
C ARG A 170 40.56 133.91 -49.52
N ASP A 171 39.96 134.21 -50.67
CA ASP A 171 38.60 133.76 -50.99
C ASP A 171 38.55 132.25 -51.30
N LYS A 172 39.59 131.68 -51.91
CA LYS A 172 39.80 130.21 -51.97
C LYS A 172 39.95 129.62 -50.56
N ALA A 173 40.77 130.22 -49.70
CA ALA A 173 40.98 129.73 -48.33
C ALA A 173 39.69 129.78 -47.49
N LEU A 174 38.84 130.81 -47.69
CA LEU A 174 37.50 130.89 -47.09
C LEU A 174 36.54 129.84 -47.66
N GLN A 175 36.63 129.51 -48.95
CA GLN A 175 35.85 128.43 -49.57
C GLN A 175 36.26 127.05 -49.04
N GLU A 176 37.56 126.73 -49.00
CA GLU A 176 38.05 125.46 -48.45
C GLU A 176 37.84 125.37 -46.93
N LEU A 177 37.93 126.47 -46.17
CA LEU A 177 37.55 126.49 -44.75
C LEU A 177 36.04 126.26 -44.56
N SER A 178 35.20 126.80 -45.43
CA SER A 178 33.75 126.55 -45.42
C SER A 178 33.43 125.09 -45.76
N ARG A 179 34.12 124.52 -46.76
CA ARG A 179 34.02 123.12 -47.16
C ARG A 179 34.49 122.17 -46.06
N LEU A 180 35.62 122.47 -45.43
CA LEU A 180 36.15 121.69 -44.31
C LEU A 180 35.19 121.74 -43.12
N LYS A 181 34.64 122.92 -42.80
CA LYS A 181 33.61 123.04 -41.75
C LYS A 181 32.36 122.22 -42.08
N GLN A 182 31.89 122.26 -43.33
CA GLN A 182 30.73 121.50 -43.77
C GLN A 182 30.98 119.98 -43.65
N HIS A 183 32.11 119.48 -44.17
CA HIS A 183 32.51 118.08 -44.04
C HIS A 183 32.70 117.64 -42.58
N LEU A 184 33.19 118.52 -41.70
CA LEU A 184 33.36 118.21 -40.28
C LEU A 184 31.99 118.12 -39.58
N LEU A 185 31.05 119.00 -39.92
CA LEU A 185 29.67 118.94 -39.43
C LEU A 185 28.90 117.73 -39.98
N GLU A 186 29.10 117.37 -41.26
CA GLU A 186 28.54 116.16 -41.87
C GLU A 186 29.06 114.90 -41.15
N LYS A 187 30.37 114.82 -40.91
CA LYS A 187 30.96 113.73 -40.11
C LYS A 187 30.46 113.71 -38.67
N GLU A 188 30.31 114.87 -38.03
CA GLU A 188 29.74 114.97 -36.67
C GLU A 188 28.29 114.45 -36.63
N SER A 189 27.48 114.73 -37.66
CA SER A 189 26.14 114.17 -37.78
C SER A 189 26.12 112.67 -38.10
N GLU A 190 27.00 112.17 -38.96
CA GLU A 190 27.13 110.73 -39.27
C GLU A 190 27.60 109.93 -38.04
N GLU A 191 28.55 110.48 -37.28
CA GLU A 191 29.05 109.90 -36.03
C GLU A 191 27.99 109.95 -34.92
N SER A 192 27.12 110.98 -34.89
CA SER A 192 25.97 111.05 -33.99
C SER A 192 24.87 110.04 -34.36
N GLU A 193 24.48 109.96 -35.63
CA GLU A 193 23.48 109.00 -36.12
C GLU A 193 23.95 107.56 -35.85
N LYS A 194 25.24 107.28 -36.07
CA LYS A 194 25.85 106.00 -35.72
C LYS A 194 25.84 105.73 -34.20
N MET A 195 26.06 106.73 -33.35
CA MET A 195 25.96 106.56 -31.89
C MET A 195 24.53 106.25 -31.44
N ASP A 196 23.51 106.83 -32.10
CA ASP A 196 22.10 106.52 -31.84
C ASP A 196 21.74 105.10 -32.34
N GLU A 197 22.24 104.67 -33.50
CA GLU A 197 22.09 103.29 -33.99
C GLU A 197 22.78 102.27 -33.07
N ASP A 198 24.05 102.48 -32.71
CA ASP A 198 24.79 101.61 -31.79
C ASP A 198 24.08 101.56 -30.41
N SER A 199 23.55 102.68 -29.92
CA SER A 199 22.79 102.75 -28.66
C SER A 199 21.48 101.94 -28.74
N LYS A 200 20.77 102.03 -29.86
CA LYS A 200 19.54 101.25 -30.10
C LYS A 200 19.84 99.75 -30.15
N VAL A 201 20.89 99.34 -30.86
CA VAL A 201 21.33 97.93 -30.92
C VAL A 201 21.73 97.41 -29.53
N ILE A 202 22.40 98.24 -28.71
CA ILE A 202 22.73 97.89 -27.33
C ILE A 202 21.47 97.66 -26.48
N GLU A 203 20.41 98.46 -26.65
CA GLU A 203 19.17 98.28 -25.88
C GLU A 203 18.34 97.07 -26.36
N GLU A 204 18.22 96.85 -27.67
CA GLU A 204 17.61 95.62 -28.22
C GLU A 204 18.34 94.36 -27.72
N LEU A 205 19.67 94.40 -27.61
CA LEU A 205 20.48 93.32 -27.02
C LEU A 205 20.25 93.17 -25.50
N ARG A 206 20.03 94.25 -24.75
CA ARG A 206 19.68 94.22 -23.32
C ARG A 206 18.32 93.58 -23.10
N GLU A 207 17.28 94.02 -23.83
CA GLU A 207 15.94 93.44 -23.76
C GLU A 207 15.96 91.94 -24.13
N SER A 208 16.69 91.58 -25.19
CA SER A 208 16.87 90.15 -25.57
C SER A 208 17.61 89.35 -24.48
N ASN A 209 18.58 89.93 -23.80
CA ASN A 209 19.29 89.28 -22.70
C ASN A 209 18.37 89.06 -21.49
N GLU A 210 17.59 90.07 -21.10
CA GLU A 210 16.69 89.98 -19.95
C GLU A 210 15.50 89.07 -20.22
N TYR A 211 14.94 89.07 -21.44
CA TYR A 211 13.95 88.07 -21.86
C TYR A 211 14.50 86.63 -21.74
N ARG A 212 15.74 86.39 -22.21
CA ARG A 212 16.40 85.08 -22.07
C ARG A 212 16.65 84.72 -20.60
N ARG A 213 17.04 85.66 -19.74
CA ARG A 213 17.19 85.45 -18.29
C ARG A 213 15.86 85.07 -17.64
N ALA A 214 14.78 85.77 -17.95
CA ALA A 214 13.44 85.45 -17.47
C ALA A 214 12.98 84.06 -17.92
N GLN A 215 13.26 83.68 -19.18
CA GLN A 215 12.98 82.35 -19.71
C GLN A 215 13.77 81.25 -19.00
N ILE A 216 15.09 81.44 -18.79
CA ILE A 216 15.95 80.51 -18.03
C ILE A 216 15.43 80.35 -16.59
N LEU A 217 15.12 81.45 -15.92
CA LEU A 217 14.62 81.45 -14.53
C LEU A 217 13.24 80.79 -14.41
N HIS A 218 12.39 80.89 -15.44
CA HIS A 218 11.14 80.12 -15.53
C HIS A 218 11.39 78.62 -15.70
N LEU A 219 12.28 78.23 -16.63
CA LEU A 219 12.64 76.83 -16.88
C LEU A 219 13.31 76.19 -15.65
N GLU A 220 14.17 76.92 -14.94
CA GLU A 220 14.74 76.48 -13.67
C GLU A 220 13.67 76.22 -12.60
N LYS A 221 12.68 77.11 -12.45
CA LYS A 221 11.57 76.93 -11.50
C LYS A 221 10.73 75.71 -11.87
N ALA A 222 10.42 75.52 -13.15
CA ALA A 222 9.70 74.35 -13.65
C ALA A 222 10.48 73.05 -13.39
N LEU A 223 11.79 73.04 -13.65
CA LEU A 223 12.67 71.90 -13.41
C LEU A 223 12.80 71.57 -11.91
N LYS A 224 12.97 72.59 -11.05
CA LYS A 224 12.99 72.42 -9.58
C LYS A 224 11.65 71.85 -9.06
N GLN A 225 10.51 72.29 -9.62
CA GLN A 225 9.19 71.73 -9.29
C GLN A 225 9.00 70.30 -9.84
N ALA A 226 9.53 69.99 -11.02
CA ALA A 226 9.46 68.65 -11.61
C ALA A 226 10.26 67.63 -10.78
N ILE A 227 11.47 67.98 -10.33
CA ILE A 227 12.29 67.16 -9.44
C ILE A 227 11.55 66.90 -8.12
N ALA A 228 11.02 67.94 -7.48
CA ALA A 228 10.28 67.80 -6.22
C ALA A 228 9.07 66.84 -6.34
N LYS A 229 8.28 66.96 -7.43
CA LYS A 229 7.18 66.03 -7.74
C LYS A 229 7.68 64.60 -8.02
N GLN A 230 8.81 64.45 -8.71
CA GLN A 230 9.38 63.13 -8.99
C GLN A 230 9.84 62.44 -7.70
N ASP A 231 10.42 63.19 -6.77
CA ASP A 231 10.86 62.66 -5.46
C ASP A 231 9.68 62.37 -4.53
N GLU A 232 8.61 63.17 -4.56
CA GLU A 232 7.33 62.86 -3.90
C GLU A 232 6.75 61.53 -4.41
N VAL A 233 6.70 61.32 -5.73
CA VAL A 233 6.24 60.06 -6.33
C VAL A 233 7.13 58.88 -5.97
N LYS A 234 8.47 59.04 -5.93
CA LYS A 234 9.39 57.98 -5.42
C LYS A 234 9.08 57.61 -3.98
N MET A 235 8.82 58.60 -3.11
CA MET A 235 8.52 58.36 -1.69
C MET A 235 7.17 57.67 -1.49
N ILE A 236 6.15 58.01 -2.28
CA ILE A 236 4.86 57.30 -2.28
C ILE A 236 5.05 55.85 -2.75
N ASN A 237 5.72 55.64 -3.89
CA ASN A 237 5.96 54.30 -4.43
C ASN A 237 6.79 53.41 -3.48
N ASN A 238 7.80 53.96 -2.79
CA ASN A 238 8.57 53.22 -1.78
C ASN A 238 7.71 52.84 -0.55
N ASN A 239 6.75 53.69 -0.17
CA ASN A 239 5.82 53.43 0.94
C ASN A 239 4.81 52.33 0.55
N GLU A 240 4.29 52.34 -0.68
CA GLU A 240 3.42 51.29 -1.21
C GLU A 240 4.15 49.96 -1.44
N PHE A 241 5.41 50.00 -1.88
CA PHE A 241 6.29 48.84 -1.96
C PHE A 241 6.55 48.23 -0.57
N GLN A 242 6.81 49.05 0.45
CA GLN A 242 7.02 48.57 1.81
C GLN A 242 5.75 47.94 2.40
N LYS A 243 4.56 48.58 2.21
CA LYS A 243 3.27 48.02 2.63
C LYS A 243 2.92 46.70 1.92
N SER A 244 3.15 46.60 0.61
CA SER A 244 2.89 45.38 -0.14
C SER A 244 3.86 44.26 0.24
N LYS A 245 5.12 44.59 0.55
CA LYS A 245 6.06 43.64 1.15
C LYS A 245 5.60 43.15 2.54
N GLU A 246 5.17 44.06 3.43
CA GLU A 246 4.65 43.69 4.75
C GLU A 246 3.40 42.79 4.66
N LEU A 247 2.52 43.04 3.69
CA LEU A 247 1.38 42.17 3.40
C LEU A 247 1.80 40.79 2.87
N ILE A 248 2.81 40.71 1.99
CA ILE A 248 3.39 39.45 1.54
C ILE A 248 4.02 38.68 2.72
N ASP A 249 4.74 39.37 3.61
CA ASP A 249 5.36 38.77 4.79
C ASP A 249 4.32 38.30 5.84
N ASP A 250 3.15 38.92 5.94
CA ASP A 250 2.00 38.39 6.73
C ASP A 250 1.39 37.15 6.05
N LEU A 251 1.06 37.24 4.76
CA LEU A 251 0.48 36.13 4.00
C LEU A 251 1.38 34.89 4.00
N ASN A 252 2.70 35.06 3.93
CA ASN A 252 3.68 33.97 4.05
C ASN A 252 3.65 33.32 5.44
N LYS A 253 3.61 34.10 6.54
CA LYS A 253 3.48 33.54 7.90
C LYS A 253 2.16 32.82 8.12
N ARG A 254 1.07 33.31 7.50
CA ARG A 254 -0.25 32.67 7.57
C ARG A 254 -0.31 31.39 6.73
N LEU A 255 0.40 31.35 5.60
CA LEU A 255 0.60 30.12 4.81
C LEU A 255 1.45 29.08 5.57
N GLU A 256 2.56 29.50 6.19
CA GLU A 256 3.41 28.65 7.04
C GLU A 256 2.62 28.07 8.24
N SER A 257 1.84 28.90 8.93
CA SER A 257 0.94 28.46 10.01
C SER A 257 -0.13 27.47 9.53
N CYS A 258 -0.68 27.68 8.33
CA CYS A 258 -1.61 26.74 7.70
C CYS A 258 -0.93 25.39 7.37
N MET A 259 0.28 25.43 6.78
CA MET A 259 1.05 24.24 6.46
C MET A 259 1.40 23.43 7.72
N ASN A 260 1.92 24.09 8.77
CA ASN A 260 2.19 23.45 10.06
C ASN A 260 0.93 22.82 10.70
N THR A 261 -0.24 23.42 10.48
CA THR A 261 -1.53 22.86 10.93
C THR A 261 -1.92 21.63 10.10
N ILE A 262 -1.70 21.65 8.79
CA ILE A 262 -1.94 20.51 7.88
C ILE A 262 -1.01 19.35 8.26
N ASP A 263 0.27 19.60 8.50
CA ASP A 263 1.24 18.56 8.86
C ASP A 263 0.95 17.96 10.25
N ALA A 264 0.51 18.76 11.22
CA ALA A 264 -0.01 18.25 12.48
C ALA A 264 -1.22 17.32 12.28
N LYS A 265 -2.15 17.65 11.37
CA LYS A 265 -3.28 16.78 11.02
C LYS A 265 -2.87 15.54 10.21
N ASN A 266 -1.84 15.62 9.38
CA ASN A 266 -1.27 14.45 8.71
C ASN A 266 -0.68 13.46 9.74
N VAL A 267 -0.01 13.95 10.78
CA VAL A 267 0.49 13.11 11.89
C VAL A 267 -0.65 12.53 12.73
N GLU A 268 -1.70 13.30 13.03
CA GLU A 268 -2.91 12.77 13.70
C GLU A 268 -3.58 11.65 12.88
N LEU A 269 -3.75 11.85 11.57
CA LEU A 269 -4.33 10.85 10.66
C LEU A 269 -3.47 9.59 10.55
N LEU A 270 -2.14 9.72 10.47
CA LEU A 270 -1.22 8.58 10.46
C LEU A 270 -1.32 7.78 11.77
N ASN A 271 -1.32 8.46 12.93
CA ASN A 271 -1.47 7.82 14.23
C ASN A 271 -2.82 7.09 14.36
N LEU A 272 -3.91 7.69 13.86
CA LEU A 272 -5.25 7.06 13.82
C LEU A 272 -5.28 5.85 12.87
N GLN A 273 -4.60 5.91 11.72
CA GLN A 273 -4.47 4.79 10.80
C GLN A 273 -3.65 3.64 11.41
N THR A 274 -2.56 3.95 12.14
CA THR A 274 -1.77 2.96 12.89
C THR A 274 -2.60 2.31 13.99
N ALA A 275 -3.34 3.09 14.79
CA ALA A 275 -4.22 2.57 15.83
C ALA A 275 -5.36 1.70 15.25
N LEU A 276 -5.93 2.09 14.11
CA LEU A 276 -6.95 1.29 13.41
C LEU A 276 -6.36 -0.04 12.89
N GLY A 277 -5.14 -0.02 12.35
CA GLY A 277 -4.41 -1.24 11.97
C GLY A 277 -4.14 -2.17 13.16
N GLN A 278 -3.79 -1.62 14.32
CA GLN A 278 -3.63 -2.37 15.57
C GLN A 278 -4.96 -2.98 16.02
N TYR A 279 -6.08 -2.25 15.95
CA TYR A 279 -7.40 -2.80 16.25
C TYR A 279 -7.81 -3.95 15.31
N TYR A 280 -7.51 -3.87 14.01
CA TYR A 280 -7.77 -5.00 13.11
C TYR A 280 -6.94 -6.24 13.46
N ALA A 281 -5.65 -6.07 13.78
CA ALA A 281 -4.80 -7.18 14.23
C ALA A 281 -5.25 -7.77 15.58
N GLU A 282 -5.75 -6.94 16.51
CA GLU A 282 -6.32 -7.40 17.79
C GLU A 282 -7.65 -8.15 17.60
N ILE A 283 -8.49 -7.74 16.65
CA ILE A 283 -9.71 -8.45 16.27
C ILE A 283 -9.39 -9.82 15.66
N GLU A 284 -8.43 -9.90 14.73
CA GLU A 284 -7.98 -11.15 14.10
C GLU A 284 -7.37 -12.12 15.14
N ALA A 285 -6.48 -11.62 16.01
CA ALA A 285 -5.93 -12.41 17.11
C ALA A 285 -7.02 -12.91 18.08
N LYS A 286 -8.04 -12.09 18.37
CA LYS A 286 -9.19 -12.48 19.19
C LYS A 286 -10.06 -13.54 18.51
N GLU A 287 -10.28 -13.46 17.20
CA GLU A 287 -11.04 -14.47 16.45
C GLU A 287 -10.32 -15.82 16.44
N HIS A 288 -8.98 -15.83 16.25
CA HIS A 288 -8.18 -17.04 16.41
C HIS A 288 -8.29 -17.66 17.81
N LEU A 289 -8.18 -16.85 18.87
CA LEU A 289 -8.32 -17.30 20.26
C LEU A 289 -9.73 -17.81 20.57
N GLU A 290 -10.79 -17.20 20.02
CA GLU A 290 -12.16 -17.71 20.15
C GLU A 290 -12.35 -19.05 19.39
N GLY A 291 -11.68 -19.23 18.25
CA GLY A 291 -11.60 -20.49 17.53
C GLY A 291 -10.90 -21.61 18.31
N ASP A 292 -9.76 -21.32 18.95
CA ASP A 292 -9.06 -22.30 19.82
C ASP A 292 -9.87 -22.62 21.07
N LEU A 293 -10.53 -21.63 21.67
CA LEU A 293 -11.39 -21.83 22.82
C LEU A 293 -12.63 -22.67 22.45
N ALA A 294 -13.16 -22.53 21.23
CA ALA A 294 -14.20 -23.40 20.70
C ALA A 294 -13.70 -24.85 20.49
N ARG A 295 -12.52 -25.05 19.89
CA ARG A 295 -11.88 -26.37 19.74
C ARG A 295 -11.68 -27.06 21.09
N ALA A 296 -11.08 -26.36 22.06
CA ALA A 296 -10.84 -26.90 23.40
C ALA A 296 -12.15 -27.25 24.15
N ARG A 297 -13.24 -26.51 23.92
CA ARG A 297 -14.59 -26.86 24.44
C ARG A 297 -15.15 -28.12 23.79
N GLU A 298 -14.95 -28.30 22.48
CA GLU A 298 -15.39 -29.50 21.77
C GLU A 298 -14.61 -30.74 22.22
N GLU A 299 -13.30 -30.62 22.41
CA GLU A 299 -12.44 -31.67 22.97
C GLU A 299 -12.84 -32.02 24.41
N LEU A 300 -13.08 -31.02 25.26
CA LEU A 300 -13.58 -31.24 26.62
C LEU A 300 -14.94 -31.95 26.62
N ALA A 301 -15.85 -31.62 25.69
CA ALA A 301 -17.13 -32.30 25.54
C ALA A 301 -16.97 -33.77 25.09
N LYS A 302 -16.06 -34.04 24.13
CA LYS A 302 -15.71 -35.41 23.71
C LYS A 302 -15.12 -36.24 24.86
N LEU A 303 -14.18 -35.67 25.62
CA LEU A 303 -13.59 -36.31 26.79
C LEU A 303 -14.61 -36.56 27.91
N TYR A 304 -15.53 -35.62 28.15
CA TYR A 304 -16.61 -35.80 29.13
C TYR A 304 -17.59 -36.91 28.73
N GLN A 305 -17.94 -37.00 27.45
CA GLN A 305 -18.79 -38.08 26.93
C GLN A 305 -18.09 -39.44 27.03
N LEU A 306 -16.81 -39.53 26.65
CA LEU A 306 -16.01 -40.75 26.79
C LEU A 306 -15.86 -41.18 28.27
N LEU A 307 -15.64 -40.23 29.18
CA LEU A 307 -15.61 -40.49 30.62
C LEU A 307 -16.95 -41.04 31.15
N LYS A 308 -18.07 -40.45 30.70
CA LYS A 308 -19.41 -40.92 31.06
C LYS A 308 -19.67 -42.34 30.55
N ASP A 309 -19.30 -42.65 29.31
CA ASP A 309 -19.51 -43.97 28.73
C ASP A 309 -18.63 -45.04 29.41
N ALA A 310 -17.39 -44.68 29.77
CA ALA A 310 -16.53 -45.53 30.59
C ALA A 310 -17.09 -45.79 32.00
N ASP A 311 -17.70 -44.79 32.65
CA ASP A 311 -18.40 -44.94 33.94
C ASP A 311 -19.65 -45.85 33.82
N HIS A 312 -20.41 -45.71 32.74
CA HIS A 312 -21.55 -46.59 32.47
C HIS A 312 -21.11 -48.05 32.23
N GLN A 313 -19.98 -48.26 31.54
CA GLN A 313 -19.38 -49.58 31.35
C GLN A 313 -18.79 -50.16 32.66
N ALA A 314 -18.17 -49.32 33.50
CA ALA A 314 -17.67 -49.73 34.80
C ALA A 314 -18.82 -50.20 35.71
N GLU A 315 -19.89 -49.43 35.84
CA GLU A 315 -21.07 -49.82 36.62
C GLU A 315 -21.83 -51.00 36.01
N ALA A 316 -21.78 -51.21 34.69
CA ALA A 316 -22.29 -52.45 34.08
C ALA A 316 -21.46 -53.68 34.50
N SER A 317 -20.14 -53.65 34.34
CA SER A 317 -19.25 -54.76 34.74
C SER A 317 -19.32 -55.07 36.24
N LYS A 318 -19.58 -54.04 37.07
CA LYS A 318 -19.82 -54.17 38.50
C LYS A 318 -21.13 -54.89 38.80
N ARG A 319 -22.25 -54.56 38.12
CA ARG A 319 -23.52 -55.29 38.25
C ARG A 319 -23.39 -56.75 37.82
N GLU A 320 -22.69 -57.02 36.72
CA GLU A 320 -22.38 -58.39 36.27
C GLU A 320 -21.57 -59.16 37.32
N LYS A 321 -20.54 -58.52 37.91
CA LYS A 321 -19.76 -59.09 39.01
C LYS A 321 -20.60 -59.36 40.26
N GLU A 322 -21.50 -58.45 40.64
CA GLU A 322 -22.43 -58.62 41.76
C GLU A 322 -23.41 -59.78 41.50
N GLU A 323 -23.91 -59.92 40.26
CA GLU A 323 -24.75 -61.04 39.86
C GLU A 323 -23.99 -62.38 39.92
N ILE A 324 -22.75 -62.42 39.38
CA ILE A 324 -21.86 -63.60 39.44
C ILE A 324 -21.57 -63.99 40.90
N LEU A 325 -21.30 -63.02 41.78
CA LEU A 325 -21.11 -63.27 43.22
C LEU A 325 -22.39 -63.81 43.89
N SER A 326 -23.57 -63.34 43.49
CA SER A 326 -24.84 -63.88 43.99
C SER A 326 -25.08 -65.35 43.55
N LYS A 327 -24.77 -65.65 42.28
CA LYS A 327 -24.82 -67.00 41.69
C LYS A 327 -23.80 -67.94 42.34
N LEU A 328 -22.59 -67.45 42.61
CA LEU A 328 -21.56 -68.18 43.34
C LEU A 328 -22.03 -68.50 44.77
N SER A 329 -22.55 -67.52 45.51
CA SER A 329 -23.11 -67.73 46.85
C SER A 329 -24.27 -68.75 46.87
N GLN A 330 -25.08 -68.80 45.82
CA GLN A 330 -26.12 -69.82 45.67
C GLN A 330 -25.53 -71.21 45.40
N ALA A 331 -24.54 -71.30 44.50
CA ALA A 331 -23.85 -72.55 44.20
C ALA A 331 -23.09 -73.12 45.41
N GLU A 332 -22.42 -72.26 46.18
CA GLU A 332 -21.73 -72.62 47.43
C GLU A 332 -22.70 -73.23 48.46
N LYS A 333 -23.88 -72.63 48.66
CA LYS A 333 -24.93 -73.18 49.52
C LYS A 333 -25.39 -74.56 49.05
N ILE A 334 -25.65 -74.70 47.74
CA ILE A 334 -26.05 -75.99 47.14
C ILE A 334 -24.94 -77.05 47.33
N VAL A 335 -23.66 -76.69 47.18
CA VAL A 335 -22.53 -77.59 47.43
C VAL A 335 -22.42 -77.98 48.91
N VAL A 336 -22.65 -77.06 49.85
CA VAL A 336 -22.70 -77.35 51.29
C VAL A 336 -23.86 -78.30 51.62
N ASP A 337 -25.05 -78.08 51.07
CA ASP A 337 -26.22 -78.95 51.29
C ASP A 337 -26.02 -80.35 50.68
N TRP A 338 -25.43 -80.45 49.49
CA TRP A 338 -25.03 -81.73 48.92
C TRP A 338 -23.96 -82.44 49.77
N LYS A 339 -22.96 -81.72 50.28
CA LYS A 339 -21.93 -82.28 51.17
C LYS A 339 -22.55 -82.79 52.48
N ASN A 340 -23.47 -82.04 53.07
CA ASN A 340 -24.23 -82.47 54.25
C ASN A 340 -25.06 -83.74 53.97
N ARG A 341 -25.68 -83.83 52.77
CA ARG A 341 -26.42 -85.02 52.32
C ARG A 341 -25.51 -86.23 52.08
N VAL A 342 -24.31 -86.03 51.51
CA VAL A 342 -23.30 -87.07 51.34
C VAL A 342 -22.81 -87.58 52.69
N ASN A 343 -22.40 -86.70 53.61
CA ASN A 343 -22.00 -87.07 54.97
C ASN A 343 -23.07 -87.93 55.67
N LYS A 344 -24.35 -87.57 55.54
CA LYS A 344 -25.47 -88.33 56.12
C LYS A 344 -25.62 -89.72 55.46
N LEU A 345 -25.47 -89.81 54.14
CA LEU A 345 -25.50 -91.09 53.43
C LEU A 345 -24.29 -91.97 53.78
N GLU A 346 -23.12 -91.38 54.03
CA GLU A 346 -21.92 -92.08 54.51
C GLU A 346 -22.10 -92.59 55.94
N GLU A 347 -22.66 -91.78 56.84
CA GLU A 347 -23.07 -92.20 58.18
C GLU A 347 -24.06 -93.39 58.13
N ASP A 348 -25.09 -93.30 57.30
CA ASP A 348 -26.12 -94.34 57.18
C ASP A 348 -25.54 -95.60 56.51
N ASN A 349 -24.61 -95.46 55.56
CA ASN A 349 -23.82 -96.58 55.03
C ASN A 349 -22.96 -97.23 56.12
N ALA A 350 -22.33 -96.45 56.99
CA ALA A 350 -21.54 -96.95 58.12
C ALA A 350 -22.42 -97.62 59.21
N LYS A 351 -23.66 -97.14 59.42
CA LYS A 351 -24.66 -97.80 60.27
C LYS A 351 -25.09 -99.14 59.66
N LEU A 352 -25.34 -99.19 58.35
CA LEU A 352 -25.67 -100.43 57.64
C LEU A 352 -24.51 -101.43 57.65
N ARG A 353 -23.27 -101.00 57.42
CA ARG A 353 -22.07 -101.85 57.54
C ARG A 353 -21.96 -102.47 58.92
N ARG A 354 -22.07 -101.67 60.00
CA ARG A 354 -22.07 -102.17 61.37
C ARG A 354 -23.23 -103.14 61.66
N ALA A 355 -24.42 -102.90 61.10
CA ALA A 355 -25.56 -103.82 61.24
C ALA A 355 -25.34 -105.15 60.49
N VAL A 356 -24.69 -105.13 59.33
CA VAL A 356 -24.28 -106.32 58.56
C VAL A 356 -23.14 -107.07 59.27
N GLU A 357 -22.16 -106.37 59.81
CA GLU A 357 -21.10 -106.96 60.64
C GLU A 357 -21.68 -107.65 61.89
N GLN A 358 -22.65 -107.02 62.56
CA GLN A 358 -23.38 -107.61 63.70
C GLN A 358 -24.22 -108.82 63.30
N SER A 359 -24.94 -108.78 62.17
CA SER A 359 -25.76 -109.90 61.72
C SER A 359 -24.91 -111.07 61.22
N MET A 360 -23.79 -110.80 60.54
CA MET A 360 -22.78 -111.78 60.15
C MET A 360 -22.11 -112.41 61.39
N THR A 361 -21.77 -111.59 62.40
CA THR A 361 -21.23 -112.09 63.68
C THR A 361 -22.25 -112.97 64.40
N ARG A 362 -23.53 -112.59 64.41
CA ARG A 362 -24.61 -113.40 64.97
C ARG A 362 -24.80 -114.70 64.19
N LEU A 363 -24.76 -114.67 62.86
CA LEU A 363 -24.89 -115.84 62.00
C LEU A 363 -23.73 -116.81 62.23
N ASN A 364 -22.49 -116.33 62.20
CA ASN A 364 -21.31 -117.15 62.51
C ASN A 364 -21.40 -117.78 63.90
N ARG A 365 -21.87 -117.02 64.91
CA ARG A 365 -22.06 -117.51 66.29
C ARG A 365 -23.22 -118.51 66.44
N MET A 366 -24.24 -118.45 65.58
CA MET A 366 -25.32 -119.44 65.53
C MET A 366 -24.99 -120.64 64.63
N SER A 367 -24.03 -120.50 63.71
CA SER A 367 -23.57 -121.54 62.79
C SER A 367 -22.44 -122.40 63.36
N ILE A 368 -21.83 -122.01 64.48
CA ILE A 368 -20.75 -122.76 65.16
C ILE A 368 -21.28 -123.81 66.16
N ASP A 369 -22.54 -123.67 66.61
CA ASP A 369 -23.14 -124.47 67.70
C ASP A 369 -24.07 -125.59 67.21
N SER A 370 -24.19 -125.82 65.89
CA SER A 370 -24.99 -126.91 65.31
C SER A 370 -24.16 -127.83 64.41
N ASP A 371 -22.99 -128.22 64.91
CA ASP A 371 -22.01 -128.97 64.12
C ASP A 371 -22.50 -130.40 63.80
N TYR A 372 -22.35 -130.79 62.54
CA TYR A 372 -23.08 -131.87 61.87
C TYR A 372 -22.48 -133.26 62.16
N LEU A 373 -22.18 -133.54 63.43
CA LEU A 373 -21.30 -134.62 63.88
C LEU A 373 -22.06 -135.72 64.64
N VAL A 374 -22.59 -136.71 63.91
CA VAL A 374 -23.12 -137.96 64.50
C VAL A 374 -21.97 -138.68 65.23
N ASP A 375 -22.08 -138.85 66.56
CA ASP A 375 -21.02 -139.45 67.37
C ASP A 375 -20.58 -140.80 66.78
N ARG A 376 -19.28 -140.89 66.47
CA ARG A 376 -18.61 -142.08 65.95
C ARG A 376 -18.91 -143.34 66.79
N ARG A 377 -19.16 -143.20 68.10
CA ARG A 377 -19.57 -144.31 68.98
C ARG A 377 -20.97 -144.86 68.63
N ILE A 378 -21.92 -144.00 68.27
CA ILE A 378 -23.27 -144.38 67.83
C ILE A 378 -23.18 -145.11 66.50
N VAL A 379 -22.42 -144.58 65.54
CA VAL A 379 -22.19 -145.21 64.22
C VAL A 379 -21.55 -146.59 64.36
N ILE A 380 -20.48 -146.72 65.16
CA ILE A 380 -19.84 -148.02 65.45
C ILE A 380 -20.83 -148.98 66.12
N LYS A 381 -21.61 -148.53 67.09
CA LYS A 381 -22.56 -149.39 67.81
C LYS A 381 -23.69 -149.88 66.91
N LEU A 382 -24.19 -149.05 65.99
CA LEU A 382 -25.15 -149.47 64.97
C LEU A 382 -24.55 -150.54 64.04
N LEU A 383 -23.33 -150.32 63.54
CA LEU A 383 -22.64 -151.26 62.66
C LEU A 383 -22.41 -152.62 63.35
N VAL A 384 -21.96 -152.62 64.61
CA VAL A 384 -21.80 -153.83 65.43
C VAL A 384 -23.15 -154.53 65.66
N THR A 385 -24.21 -153.78 65.92
CA THR A 385 -25.56 -154.34 66.13
C THR A 385 -26.09 -155.03 64.87
N TYR A 386 -25.80 -154.48 63.68
CA TYR A 386 -26.20 -155.07 62.39
C TYR A 386 -25.53 -156.43 62.14
N PHE A 387 -24.22 -156.54 62.39
CA PHE A 387 -23.51 -157.83 62.29
C PHE A 387 -23.95 -158.82 63.38
N GLN A 388 -24.19 -158.37 64.61
CA GLN A 388 -24.64 -159.24 65.71
C GLN A 388 -26.07 -159.78 65.55
N ARG A 389 -26.94 -159.10 64.79
CA ARG A 389 -28.34 -159.50 64.54
C ARG A 389 -28.57 -160.05 63.12
N ASN A 390 -27.64 -160.87 62.61
CA ASN A 390 -27.77 -161.56 61.32
C ASN A 390 -28.26 -160.65 60.17
N TYR A 391 -27.65 -159.46 60.02
CA TYR A 391 -27.92 -158.52 58.92
C TYR A 391 -29.38 -158.02 58.86
N SER A 392 -30.01 -157.72 60.01
CA SER A 392 -31.42 -157.27 60.01
C SER A 392 -31.63 -155.93 59.29
N LYS A 393 -32.62 -155.88 58.39
CA LYS A 393 -32.90 -154.71 57.55
C LYS A 393 -33.29 -153.46 58.33
N GLU A 394 -33.94 -153.62 59.49
CA GLU A 394 -34.39 -152.51 60.35
C GLU A 394 -33.21 -151.68 60.87
N VAL A 395 -32.08 -152.33 61.21
CA VAL A 395 -30.88 -151.64 61.69
C VAL A 395 -30.16 -150.92 60.54
N LEU A 396 -30.25 -151.44 59.32
CA LEU A 396 -29.73 -150.82 58.10
C LEU A 396 -30.54 -149.58 57.70
N ASP A 397 -31.87 -149.65 57.76
CA ASP A 397 -32.78 -148.51 57.56
C ASP A 397 -32.56 -147.41 58.62
N LEU A 398 -32.40 -147.80 59.89
CA LEU A 398 -32.07 -146.85 60.96
C LEU A 398 -30.70 -146.17 60.73
N MET A 399 -29.69 -146.91 60.26
CA MET A 399 -28.41 -146.32 59.86
C MET A 399 -28.58 -145.34 58.70
N ALA A 400 -29.27 -145.73 57.63
CA ALA A 400 -29.47 -144.86 56.46
C ALA A 400 -30.21 -143.56 56.82
N ARG A 401 -31.16 -143.62 57.76
CA ARG A 401 -31.89 -142.45 58.29
C ARG A 401 -31.03 -141.58 59.21
N MET A 402 -30.18 -142.18 60.05
CA MET A 402 -29.36 -141.44 61.03
C MET A 402 -28.05 -140.88 60.45
N LEU A 403 -27.52 -141.49 59.38
CA LEU A 403 -26.33 -141.03 58.65
C LEU A 403 -26.66 -140.13 57.45
N GLY A 404 -27.96 -139.89 57.16
CA GLY A 404 -28.39 -139.00 56.08
C GLY A 404 -28.05 -139.50 54.66
N PHE A 405 -28.08 -140.82 54.43
CA PHE A 405 -27.79 -141.39 53.10
C PHE A 405 -28.76 -140.86 52.04
N SER A 406 -28.25 -140.48 50.86
CA SER A 406 -29.11 -140.12 49.72
C SER A 406 -29.91 -141.33 49.22
N ASP A 407 -30.97 -141.10 48.46
CA ASP A 407 -31.81 -142.20 47.97
C ASP A 407 -31.08 -143.10 46.95
N GLU A 408 -30.08 -142.59 46.24
CA GLU A 408 -29.17 -143.41 45.42
C GLU A 408 -28.34 -144.39 46.26
N ASP A 409 -27.88 -143.97 47.45
CA ASP A 409 -27.08 -144.83 48.34
C ASP A 409 -27.97 -145.81 49.12
N LYS A 410 -29.18 -145.41 49.51
CA LYS A 410 -30.22 -146.34 50.00
C LYS A 410 -30.53 -147.42 48.96
N GLN A 411 -30.55 -147.07 47.68
CA GLN A 411 -30.77 -148.02 46.59
C GLN A 411 -29.56 -148.95 46.37
N ARG A 412 -28.33 -148.48 46.54
CA ARG A 412 -27.11 -149.30 46.46
C ARG A 412 -26.97 -150.32 47.60
N ILE A 413 -27.48 -150.04 48.80
CA ILE A 413 -27.48 -150.97 49.94
C ILE A 413 -28.75 -151.83 50.06
N GLY A 414 -29.67 -151.74 49.08
CA GLY A 414 -30.88 -152.58 49.03
C GLY A 414 -32.01 -152.19 50.00
N ALA A 415 -32.06 -150.91 50.41
CA ALA A 415 -33.07 -150.39 51.33
C ALA A 415 -34.35 -149.85 50.64
N SER A 416 -34.25 -149.25 49.44
CA SER A 416 -35.41 -148.70 48.72
C SER A 416 -35.19 -148.60 47.19
N GLN A 417 -36.26 -148.37 46.42
CA GLN A 417 -36.23 -148.18 44.96
C GLN A 417 -37.22 -147.06 44.53
N GLY A 418 -36.82 -146.16 43.62
CA GLY A 418 -37.77 -145.53 42.66
C GLY A 418 -37.73 -144.01 42.41
N ALA A 419 -37.52 -143.65 41.12
CA ALA A 419 -38.03 -142.46 40.40
C ALA A 419 -37.60 -141.02 40.80
N GLY A 420 -37.87 -140.03 39.92
CA GLY A 420 -37.57 -138.59 40.07
C GLY A 420 -38.01 -137.72 38.87
N LYS A 421 -37.46 -136.49 38.71
CA LYS A 421 -37.51 -135.54 37.55
C LYS A 421 -38.63 -134.43 37.52
N GLY A 422 -38.26 -133.15 37.34
CA GLY A 422 -39.12 -131.92 37.16
C GLY A 422 -38.39 -130.62 37.61
N VAL A 423 -38.47 -129.38 37.07
CA VAL A 423 -39.20 -128.67 35.96
C VAL A 423 -40.71 -128.36 36.27
N VAL A 424 -41.40 -127.22 35.97
CA VAL A 424 -41.41 -126.22 34.86
C VAL A 424 -42.11 -124.85 35.21
N ARG A 425 -41.98 -123.81 34.35
CA ARG A 425 -42.92 -122.67 34.02
C ARG A 425 -43.13 -121.51 35.04
N GLY A 426 -43.55 -120.30 34.64
CA GLY A 426 -43.76 -119.72 33.28
C GLY A 426 -44.70 -118.47 33.24
N VAL A 427 -45.07 -118.01 32.02
CA VAL A 427 -45.94 -116.83 31.65
C VAL A 427 -45.15 -115.59 31.11
N PHE A 428 -45.83 -114.54 30.63
CA PHE A 428 -45.59 -113.84 29.34
C PHE A 428 -46.26 -112.44 29.26
N GLY A 429 -45.83 -111.58 28.32
CA GLY A 429 -46.57 -110.38 27.86
C GLY A 429 -45.73 -109.32 27.10
N LEU A 430 -46.28 -108.64 26.08
CA LEU A 430 -45.61 -107.54 25.31
C LEU A 430 -46.42 -106.19 25.33
N PRO A 431 -46.49 -105.31 24.29
CA PRO A 431 -45.75 -104.04 24.34
C PRO A 431 -46.52 -102.71 24.00
N GLY A 432 -46.01 -101.58 24.53
CA GLY A 432 -45.85 -100.26 23.84
C GLY A 432 -47.04 -99.40 23.35
N ARG A 433 -47.11 -98.14 23.83
CA ARG A 433 -47.72 -96.90 23.23
C ARG A 433 -49.26 -96.93 22.99
N LEU A 434 -50.10 -95.93 23.33
CA LEU A 434 -50.01 -94.45 23.31
C LEU A 434 -50.99 -93.75 24.31
N VAL A 435 -50.61 -92.55 24.79
CA VAL A 435 -51.43 -91.31 25.08
C VAL A 435 -52.71 -91.37 25.97
N GLY A 436 -52.84 -90.47 26.98
CA GLY A 436 -54.14 -90.30 27.67
C GLY A 436 -54.41 -89.31 28.86
N GLY A 437 -53.51 -88.41 29.31
CA GLY A 437 -53.82 -87.41 30.37
C GLY A 437 -53.99 -87.95 31.83
N ILE A 438 -54.12 -87.17 32.92
CA ILE A 438 -54.07 -85.70 33.18
C ILE A 438 -53.50 -85.46 34.62
N LEU A 439 -52.93 -84.27 34.87
CA LEU A 439 -52.98 -83.47 36.14
C LEU A 439 -51.79 -83.46 37.14
N GLY A 440 -51.22 -82.26 37.38
CA GLY A 440 -50.41 -81.85 38.55
C GLY A 440 -48.92 -82.24 38.55
N GLY A 441 -47.92 -81.35 38.67
CA GLY A 441 -47.89 -79.88 38.85
C GLY A 441 -47.68 -79.45 40.31
N GLY A 442 -46.72 -78.58 40.67
CA GLY A 442 -45.62 -78.01 39.86
C GLY A 442 -44.94 -76.78 40.51
N SER A 443 -43.86 -76.32 39.86
CA SER A 443 -43.15 -75.01 40.00
C SER A 443 -41.79 -75.02 40.73
N ALA A 444 -40.68 -74.55 40.13
CA ALA A 444 -40.35 -74.42 38.71
C ALA A 444 -38.80 -74.37 38.58
N GLY A 445 -38.23 -75.07 37.60
CA GLY A 445 -36.78 -75.03 37.36
C GLY A 445 -36.39 -75.55 35.98
N ALA A 446 -35.75 -74.67 35.19
CA ALA A 446 -35.17 -74.87 33.85
C ALA A 446 -36.11 -75.31 32.70
N SER A 447 -36.09 -74.53 31.60
CA SER A 447 -36.72 -74.77 30.28
C SER A 447 -38.26 -74.89 30.23
N ALA A 448 -38.97 -74.22 29.32
CA ALA A 448 -38.56 -73.22 28.30
C ALA A 448 -39.75 -72.30 27.95
N ASN A 449 -39.57 -71.42 26.96
CA ASN A 449 -40.58 -70.56 26.33
C ASN A 449 -41.08 -69.34 27.14
N ALA A 450 -40.21 -68.33 27.24
CA ALA A 450 -40.60 -67.02 26.69
C ALA A 450 -40.19 -66.98 25.21
N ALA A 451 -40.88 -66.20 24.37
CA ALA A 451 -40.58 -66.14 22.95
C ALA A 451 -39.47 -65.11 22.64
N SER A 452 -38.38 -65.57 22.00
CA SER A 452 -37.56 -64.78 21.06
C SER A 452 -36.84 -65.76 20.12
N GLU A 453 -36.69 -65.36 18.86
CA GLU A 453 -35.97 -66.01 17.74
C GLU A 453 -35.63 -67.51 17.85
N ASN A 454 -36.45 -68.35 17.20
CA ASN A 454 -36.06 -69.70 16.81
C ASN A 454 -35.11 -69.63 15.59
N HIS A 455 -33.80 -69.45 15.80
CA HIS A 455 -32.82 -69.83 14.78
C HIS A 455 -32.52 -71.32 14.89
N SER A 456 -32.95 -72.07 13.88
CA SER A 456 -32.73 -73.51 13.78
C SER A 456 -31.23 -73.81 13.68
N PHE A 457 -30.84 -75.04 14.03
CA PHE A 457 -29.50 -75.55 13.69
C PHE A 457 -29.24 -75.52 12.17
N ALA A 458 -30.30 -75.61 11.36
CA ALA A 458 -30.22 -75.39 9.92
C ALA A 458 -29.90 -73.93 9.55
N ASP A 459 -30.50 -72.96 10.25
CA ASP A 459 -30.27 -71.52 9.99
C ASP A 459 -28.85 -71.13 10.43
N LEU A 460 -28.38 -71.63 11.58
CA LEU A 460 -26.99 -71.48 12.01
C LEU A 460 -25.97 -72.14 11.06
N TRP A 461 -26.37 -73.22 10.36
CA TRP A 461 -25.57 -73.81 9.28
C TRP A 461 -25.62 -72.99 7.99
N VAL A 462 -26.75 -72.37 7.67
CA VAL A 462 -26.89 -71.45 6.52
C VAL A 462 -26.09 -70.17 6.76
N ASP A 463 -26.14 -69.58 7.95
CA ASP A 463 -25.31 -68.44 8.36
C ASP A 463 -23.81 -68.81 8.36
N PHE A 464 -23.45 -70.01 8.83
CA PHE A 464 -22.06 -70.49 8.76
C PHE A 464 -21.59 -70.64 7.31
N LEU A 465 -22.41 -71.23 6.43
CA LEU A 465 -22.08 -71.40 5.01
C LEU A 465 -22.02 -70.06 4.26
N LEU A 466 -22.98 -69.16 4.48
CA LEU A 466 -22.98 -67.80 3.93
C LEU A 466 -21.74 -67.03 4.37
N LYS A 467 -21.41 -67.09 5.66
CA LYS A 467 -20.22 -66.46 6.22
C LYS A 467 -18.93 -67.10 5.73
N GLU A 468 -18.88 -68.42 5.50
CA GLU A 468 -17.71 -69.09 4.90
C GLU A 468 -17.56 -68.75 3.40
N THR A 469 -18.66 -68.53 2.67
CA THR A 469 -18.59 -67.98 1.30
C THR A 469 -18.17 -66.52 1.26
N GLU A 470 -18.70 -65.66 2.14
CA GLU A 470 -18.31 -64.25 2.26
C GLU A 470 -16.84 -64.12 2.71
N GLU A 471 -16.40 -64.92 3.68
CA GLU A 471 -15.01 -64.99 4.16
C GLU A 471 -14.06 -65.53 3.09
N ARG A 472 -14.53 -66.35 2.13
CA ARG A 472 -13.78 -66.77 0.94
C ARG A 472 -13.71 -65.66 -0.10
N GLU A 473 -14.84 -65.06 -0.46
CA GLU A 473 -14.92 -63.96 -1.43
C GLU A 473 -14.11 -62.74 -0.97
N ARG A 474 -14.10 -62.44 0.33
CA ARG A 474 -13.27 -61.38 0.96
C ARG A 474 -11.77 -61.73 1.00
N ARG A 475 -11.37 -62.99 0.80
CA ARG A 475 -9.96 -63.38 0.64
C ARG A 475 -9.53 -63.34 -0.82
N GLU A 476 -10.38 -63.87 -1.70
CA GLU A 476 -10.18 -63.84 -3.16
C GLU A 476 -10.15 -62.39 -3.71
N SER A 477 -10.83 -61.44 -3.05
CA SER A 477 -10.74 -59.99 -3.33
C SER A 477 -9.67 -59.21 -2.53
N ALA A 478 -8.97 -59.84 -1.59
CA ALA A 478 -7.87 -59.20 -0.84
C ALA A 478 -6.49 -59.47 -1.48
N ASP A 479 -6.29 -60.62 -2.13
CA ASP A 479 -5.03 -60.96 -2.80
C ASP A 479 -4.82 -60.18 -4.13
N ASP A 480 -5.88 -59.63 -4.75
CA ASP A 480 -5.84 -58.91 -6.05
C ASP A 480 -5.58 -57.39 -5.94
N SER A 481 -5.09 -56.91 -4.79
CA SER A 481 -4.66 -55.50 -4.63
C SER A 481 -3.39 -55.35 -3.77
N GLY A 482 -2.65 -56.44 -3.54
CA GLY A 482 -1.47 -56.49 -2.67
C GLY A 482 -0.11 -56.31 -3.36
N ARG A 483 -0.05 -55.96 -4.65
CA ARG A 483 1.18 -55.68 -5.43
C ARG A 483 0.87 -54.52 -6.39
N SER A 484 1.69 -53.49 -6.57
CA SER A 484 3.10 -53.29 -6.15
C SER A 484 3.44 -51.80 -6.03
N GLN A 485 4.36 -51.46 -5.13
CA GLN A 485 5.02 -50.14 -5.05
C GLN A 485 6.51 -50.29 -5.44
N GLU A 486 7.06 -49.28 -6.12
CA GLU A 486 8.49 -49.12 -6.50
C GLU A 486 9.08 -50.17 -7.49
N ASP A 487 9.94 -49.81 -8.46
CA ASP A 487 10.48 -48.51 -8.86
C ASP A 487 10.86 -48.49 -10.38
N SER A 488 10.97 -47.28 -10.95
CA SER A 488 11.83 -46.87 -12.07
C SER A 488 11.90 -47.69 -13.37
N HIS A 489 11.34 -47.15 -14.47
CA HIS A 489 12.13 -46.50 -15.54
C HIS A 489 11.36 -46.17 -16.85
N LYS A 490 11.72 -45.03 -17.46
CA LYS A 490 11.62 -44.65 -18.90
C LYS A 490 10.23 -44.39 -19.55
N THR A 491 10.18 -43.26 -20.25
CA THR A 491 9.23 -42.87 -21.31
C THR A 491 9.69 -43.43 -22.69
N PRO A 492 9.01 -43.21 -23.84
CA PRO A 492 7.73 -42.50 -24.10
C PRO A 492 6.72 -43.27 -24.99
N THR A 493 5.51 -42.73 -25.20
CA THR A 493 4.96 -42.31 -26.54
C THR A 493 3.42 -42.10 -26.55
N SER A 494 3.02 -40.99 -27.16
CA SER A 494 1.71 -40.58 -27.70
C SER A 494 0.61 -41.64 -27.96
N ALA A 495 -0.64 -41.34 -27.57
CA ALA A 495 -1.72 -40.98 -28.53
C ALA A 495 -3.07 -40.55 -27.88
N GLN A 496 -3.46 -39.30 -28.13
CA GLN A 496 -4.77 -38.84 -28.63
C GLN A 496 -6.05 -39.70 -28.41
N ALA A 497 -7.02 -39.18 -27.65
CA ALA A 497 -8.44 -39.01 -28.12
C ALA A 497 -9.32 -38.22 -27.12
N VAL A 498 -10.18 -37.34 -27.65
CA VAL A 498 -11.39 -36.75 -27.03
C VAL A 498 -12.48 -36.89 -28.10
N PRO A 499 -13.63 -37.51 -27.81
CA PRO A 499 -14.88 -36.77 -27.52
C PRO A 499 -15.78 -37.54 -26.50
N MET A 500 -17.04 -37.18 -26.18
CA MET A 500 -17.97 -36.19 -26.75
C MET A 500 -19.00 -35.66 -25.72
N GLU A 501 -19.67 -34.56 -26.09
CA GLU A 501 -20.94 -34.06 -25.54
C GLU A 501 -22.12 -35.05 -25.83
N PRO A 502 -23.33 -34.93 -25.22
CA PRO A 502 -24.26 -33.84 -25.59
C PRO A 502 -25.11 -33.21 -24.46
N ASP A 503 -25.63 -32.02 -24.77
CA ASP A 503 -26.57 -31.18 -24.02
C ASP A 503 -28.05 -31.63 -24.11
N HIS A 504 -28.93 -31.16 -23.19
CA HIS A 504 -30.23 -30.49 -23.52
C HIS A 504 -31.22 -30.23 -22.35
N ARG A 505 -31.49 -28.92 -22.12
CA ARG A 505 -32.84 -28.28 -21.97
C ARG A 505 -33.69 -28.59 -20.69
N THR A 506 -34.72 -27.81 -20.29
CA THR A 506 -35.49 -26.72 -20.96
C THR A 506 -36.13 -25.70 -19.97
N SER A 507 -36.21 -24.42 -20.36
CA SER A 507 -37.25 -23.40 -20.00
C SER A 507 -37.40 -22.96 -18.51
N THR A 508 -38.05 -21.83 -18.14
CA THR A 508 -39.03 -20.96 -18.83
C THR A 508 -38.96 -19.47 -18.37
N SER A 509 -39.51 -18.55 -19.19
CA SER A 509 -39.85 -17.10 -19.07
C SER A 509 -40.05 -16.47 -17.67
N GLY A 510 -40.05 -15.14 -17.45
CA GLY A 510 -40.09 -13.91 -18.27
C GLY A 510 -40.34 -12.69 -17.33
N THR A 511 -40.46 -11.40 -17.71
CA THR A 511 -40.55 -10.70 -19.01
C THR A 511 -40.02 -9.25 -18.87
N GLU A 512 -39.79 -8.59 -20.01
CA GLU A 512 -39.15 -7.28 -20.26
C GLU A 512 -39.76 -6.03 -19.59
N LEU A 513 -38.94 -4.97 -19.45
CA LEU A 513 -39.07 -3.63 -20.09
C LEU A 513 -38.05 -2.64 -19.46
N GLY A 514 -37.25 -1.84 -20.17
CA GLY A 514 -37.00 -1.73 -21.62
C GLY A 514 -37.07 -0.29 -22.15
N PHE A 515 -35.97 0.46 -22.14
CA PHE A 515 -35.81 1.71 -22.94
C PHE A 515 -34.34 2.02 -23.31
N SER A 516 -34.17 2.92 -24.30
CA SER A 516 -33.03 2.91 -25.23
C SER A 516 -31.89 3.92 -24.96
N ARG A 517 -30.69 3.53 -25.41
CA ARG A 517 -29.61 4.36 -26.02
C ARG A 517 -29.22 5.71 -25.38
N LEU A 518 -27.94 5.81 -25.00
CA LEU A 518 -27.06 6.88 -25.48
C LEU A 518 -25.69 6.30 -25.88
N ASN A 519 -25.08 6.85 -26.93
CA ASN A 519 -23.69 6.57 -27.33
C ASN A 519 -22.77 7.62 -26.72
N LEU A 520 -21.59 7.22 -26.22
CA LEU A 520 -20.43 8.09 -26.08
C LEU A 520 -19.14 7.27 -26.20
N SER A 521 -18.28 7.65 -27.14
CA SER A 521 -17.00 6.98 -27.42
C SER A 521 -15.86 7.58 -26.59
N PRO A 522 -14.93 6.78 -26.05
CA PRO A 522 -13.62 7.28 -25.64
C PRO A 522 -12.78 7.60 -26.88
N ILE A 523 -12.32 8.84 -27.01
CA ILE A 523 -11.28 9.22 -27.97
C ILE A 523 -9.92 9.07 -27.27
N GLN A 524 -9.04 8.23 -27.80
CA GLN A 524 -7.61 8.25 -27.50
C GLN A 524 -6.80 8.11 -28.80
N ASN A 525 -5.60 8.68 -28.79
CA ASN A 525 -4.86 9.02 -30.01
C ASN A 525 -3.95 7.91 -30.53
N THR A 526 -3.54 8.06 -31.79
CA THR A 526 -2.39 7.38 -32.41
C THR A 526 -1.09 7.72 -31.65
N SER A 527 0.02 6.97 -31.74
CA SER A 527 0.49 6.08 -32.81
C SER A 527 1.42 4.97 -32.27
N PRO A 528 1.63 3.84 -32.98
CA PRO A 528 2.57 2.78 -32.58
C PRO A 528 3.96 2.90 -33.26
N LEU A 529 4.98 2.26 -32.68
CA LEU A 529 6.08 1.51 -33.35
C LEU A 529 6.91 0.76 -32.26
N PRO A 530 7.59 -0.36 -32.57
CA PRO A 530 8.09 -1.30 -31.55
C PRO A 530 9.58 -1.19 -31.25
N PHE A 531 10.00 -1.71 -30.09
CA PHE A 531 11.31 -2.38 -29.97
C PHE A 531 11.22 -3.65 -29.12
N ARG A 532 12.14 -4.59 -29.37
CA ARG A 532 12.07 -6.00 -28.93
C ARG A 532 13.31 -6.35 -28.11
N SER A 533 13.11 -6.81 -26.86
CA SER A 533 14.16 -7.50 -26.09
C SER A 533 13.54 -8.43 -25.05
N ASN A 534 14.05 -9.65 -24.94
CA ASN A 534 13.62 -10.66 -23.96
C ASN A 534 14.71 -10.86 -22.90
N PHE A 535 14.40 -10.65 -21.63
CA PHE A 535 14.95 -11.41 -20.50
C PHE A 535 13.82 -11.51 -19.46
N ARG A 536 13.16 -12.67 -19.35
CA ARG A 536 13.54 -13.89 -18.59
C ARG A 536 13.19 -13.73 -17.10
N SER A 537 12.21 -14.52 -16.67
CA SER A 537 11.74 -14.62 -15.29
C SER A 537 12.76 -15.31 -14.38
N GLU A 538 12.78 -14.92 -13.11
CA GLU A 538 13.14 -15.80 -11.99
C GLU A 538 12.33 -15.37 -10.75
N HIS A 539 11.87 -16.33 -9.95
CA HIS A 539 11.10 -16.10 -8.72
C HIS A 539 12.05 -15.96 -7.52
N SER A 540 11.67 -15.15 -6.53
CA SER A 540 11.98 -15.39 -5.10
C SER A 540 11.10 -14.51 -4.22
N ASP A 541 10.47 -15.11 -3.22
CA ASP A 541 9.82 -14.43 -2.11
C ASP A 541 10.88 -13.94 -1.10
N SER A 542 10.66 -12.79 -0.46
CA SER A 542 11.44 -12.37 0.72
C SER A 542 10.65 -11.37 1.56
N GLU A 543 10.84 -11.46 2.88
CA GLU A 543 10.03 -10.79 3.89
C GLU A 543 10.61 -9.44 4.33
N PHE A 544 9.72 -8.58 4.87
CA PHE A 544 9.90 -7.44 5.79
C PHE A 544 11.23 -6.64 5.89
N SER A 545 11.05 -5.31 6.01
CA SER A 545 12.01 -4.32 6.55
C SER A 545 13.17 -3.92 5.59
N THR A 546 13.75 -2.72 5.63
CA THR A 546 13.68 -1.61 6.60
C THR A 546 13.68 -0.23 5.90
N VAL A 547 13.14 0.81 6.55
CA VAL A 547 13.23 2.20 6.08
C VAL A 547 14.67 2.75 6.20
N PRO A 548 15.23 3.38 5.16
CA PRO A 548 16.48 4.14 5.27
C PRO A 548 16.21 5.57 5.80
N LEU A 549 16.53 5.81 7.07
CA LEU A 549 16.65 7.18 7.60
C LEU A 549 18.07 7.73 7.42
N THR A 550 18.14 9.05 7.41
CA THR A 550 19.33 9.89 7.18
C THR A 550 20.57 9.50 7.98
N SER A 551 21.73 9.62 7.34
CA SER A 551 22.94 10.16 7.97
C SER A 551 23.82 10.82 6.91
N ALA A 552 24.52 11.90 7.30
CA ALA A 552 25.42 12.63 6.42
C ALA A 552 26.85 12.15 6.63
N GLU A 553 27.64 12.11 5.55
CA GLU A 553 29.10 12.09 5.67
C GLU A 553 29.68 13.14 4.72
N SER A 554 30.66 13.89 5.23
CA SER A 554 31.31 14.98 4.52
C SER A 554 32.64 14.51 3.94
N ASN A 555 32.99 14.99 2.74
CA ASN A 555 34.34 14.88 2.25
C ASN A 555 34.70 16.11 1.40
N PRO A 556 35.76 16.88 1.75
CA PRO A 556 36.19 18.04 0.97
C PRO A 556 37.01 17.64 -0.28
N TYR A 557 37.43 18.65 -1.05
CA TYR A 557 38.34 18.58 -2.21
C TYR A 557 37.79 18.12 -3.57
N ALA A 558 36.82 18.87 -4.11
CA ALA A 558 36.78 19.23 -5.54
C ALA A 558 35.83 20.43 -5.75
N SER A 559 36.05 21.40 -6.63
CA SER A 559 37.27 21.93 -7.27
C SER A 559 36.93 23.36 -7.74
N ARG A 560 37.91 24.27 -7.84
CA ARG A 560 37.65 25.64 -8.32
C ARG A 560 37.21 25.62 -9.80
N LEU A 561 36.22 26.45 -10.16
CA LEU A 561 36.27 27.30 -11.36
C LEU A 561 35.11 28.33 -11.39
N LEU A 562 35.46 29.61 -11.45
CA LEU A 562 34.61 30.72 -11.89
C LEU A 562 35.24 31.31 -13.16
N PRO A 563 34.42 31.66 -14.16
CA PRO A 563 34.28 33.06 -14.58
C PRO A 563 32.83 33.53 -14.34
N ARG A 564 32.51 34.78 -13.99
CA ARG A 564 33.06 36.08 -14.45
C ARG A 564 32.76 36.35 -15.93
N TYR A 565 31.49 36.63 -16.22
CA TYR A 565 31.09 37.99 -16.60
C TYR A 565 29.91 38.42 -15.72
#